data_AF-A0AAV7VVA2-F1
#
_entry.id   AF-A0AAV7VVA2-F1
#
_cell.length_a   1.000
_cell.length_b   1.000
_cell.length_c   1.000
_cell.angle_alpha   90.00
_cell.angle_beta   90.00
_cell.angle_gamma   90.00
#
_symmetry.space_group_name_H-M   'P 1'
#
loop_
_entity.id
_entity.type
_entity.pdbx_description
1 polymer ?
#
loop_
_entity_poly.entity_id
_entity_poly.type
_entity_poly.pdbx_seq_one_letter_code
_entity_poly.pdbx_strand_id
1 'polypeptide(L)'
;MSQTGHICVPPLFLDSPGKPCMKWKGWLRAFENYIVSIDGQGYSPERKKSLLFGLLGKAGQEVFDSLPVYVNPHGATAPLNE
;
A
#
# COMPACT_ATOMS: atom_id res chain seq x y z
N MET A 1 -23.60 16.34 -15.06
CA MET A 1 -22.92 17.09 -13.98
C MET A 1 -21.60 16.40 -13.73
N SER A 2 -20.52 16.90 -14.35
CA SER A 2 -19.19 16.27 -14.26
C SER A 2 -18.57 16.68 -12.93
N GLN A 3 -18.86 15.92 -11.88
CA GLN A 3 -18.22 16.10 -10.59
C GLN A 3 -16.78 15.60 -10.75
N THR A 4 -15.85 16.49 -11.09
CA THR A 4 -14.42 16.23 -11.03
C THR A 4 -14.08 16.09 -9.55
N GLY A 5 -14.38 14.92 -8.97
CA GLY A 5 -13.94 14.57 -7.63
C GLY A 5 -12.43 14.72 -7.64
N HIS A 6 -11.93 15.72 -6.92
CA HIS A 6 -10.50 15.93 -6.77
C HIS A 6 -9.96 14.65 -6.14
N ILE A 7 -9.35 13.78 -6.95
CA ILE A 7 -8.72 12.56 -6.45
C ILE A 7 -7.53 13.03 -5.63
N CYS A 8 -7.70 13.17 -4.33
CA CYS A 8 -6.62 13.51 -3.41
C CYS A 8 -5.74 12.27 -3.25
N VAL A 9 -4.68 12.21 -4.06
CA VAL A 9 -3.60 11.25 -3.89
C VAL A 9 -3.00 11.47 -2.49
N PRO A 10 -2.83 10.42 -1.68
CA PRO A 10 -2.23 10.57 -0.36
C PRO A 10 -0.76 11.01 -0.51
N PRO A 11 -0.23 11.78 0.46
CA PRO A 11 1.18 12.17 0.43
C PRO A 11 2.08 10.93 0.52
N LEU A 12 3.32 11.02 0.04
CA LEU A 12 4.30 9.95 0.23
C LEU A 12 4.53 9.73 1.74
N PHE A 13 4.47 8.47 2.18
CA PHE A 13 4.58 8.14 3.60
C PHE A 13 5.96 8.50 4.17
N LEU A 14 7.01 8.05 3.49
CA LEU A 14 8.42 8.19 3.88
C LEU A 14 9.27 8.43 2.63
N ASP A 15 9.24 9.66 2.13
CA ASP A 15 10.02 10.06 0.95
C ASP A 15 11.54 10.13 1.25
N SER A 16 11.90 10.70 2.40
CA SER A 16 13.28 10.83 2.87
C SER A 16 13.51 10.07 4.18
N PRO A 17 14.76 9.66 4.49
CA PRO A 17 15.09 9.00 5.75
C PRO A 17 14.72 9.88 6.95
N GLY A 18 14.09 9.29 7.97
CA GLY A 18 13.74 9.99 9.21
C GLY A 18 12.26 9.90 9.54
N LYS A 19 11.62 11.05 9.79
CA LYS A 19 10.25 11.08 10.29
C LYS A 19 9.24 11.02 9.13
N PRO A 20 8.29 10.05 9.15
CA PRO A 20 7.26 9.98 8.13
C PRO A 20 6.32 11.19 8.20
N CYS A 21 5.66 11.50 7.08
CA CYS A 21 4.75 12.65 6.96
C CYS A 21 3.61 12.59 8.00
N MET A 22 3.16 11.38 8.35
CA MET A 22 2.15 11.14 9.39
C MET A 22 2.29 9.74 9.99
N LYS A 23 1.46 9.41 10.99
CA LYS A 23 1.44 8.06 11.59
C LYS A 23 0.92 7.03 10.59
N TRP A 24 1.53 5.84 10.56
CA TRP A 24 1.19 4.74 9.64
C TRP A 24 -0.31 4.45 9.55
N LYS A 25 -1.00 4.26 10.69
CA LYS A 25 -2.46 3.98 10.70
C LYS A 25 -3.30 5.08 10.04
N GLY A 26 -2.91 6.34 10.22
CA GLY A 26 -3.61 7.47 9.61
C GLY A 26 -3.35 7.55 8.10
N TRP A 27 -2.11 7.26 7.71
CA TRP A 27 -1.72 7.22 6.30
C TRP A 27 -2.41 6.07 5.55
N LEU A 28 -2.47 4.88 6.15
CA LEU A 28 -3.12 3.71 5.56
C LEU A 28 -4.60 3.99 5.30
N ARG A 29 -5.30 4.66 6.22
CA ARG A 29 -6.69 5.07 6.01
C ARG A 29 -6.84 6.04 4.84
N ALA A 30 -5.89 6.96 4.66
CA ALA A 30 -5.88 7.86 3.50
C ALA A 30 -5.66 7.09 2.19
N PHE A 31 -4.77 6.09 2.20
CA PHE A 31 -4.57 5.18 1.07
C PHE A 31 -5.83 4.36 0.75
N GLU A 32 -6.50 3.79 1.74
CA GLU A 32 -7.76 3.04 1.55
C GLU A 32 -8.85 3.93 0.92
N ASN A 33 -9.01 5.16 1.44
CA ASN A 33 -9.93 6.14 0.88
C ASN A 33 -9.56 6.52 -0.56
N TYR A 34 -8.26 6.62 -0.87
CA TYR A 34 -7.79 6.85 -2.23
C TYR A 34 -8.16 5.70 -3.16
N ILE A 35 -7.98 4.45 -2.73
CA ILE A 35 -8.42 3.27 -3.50
C ILE A 35 -9.92 3.30 -3.76
N VAL A 36 -10.76 3.68 -2.77
CA VAL A 36 -12.20 3.88 -3.00
C VAL A 36 -12.45 5.00 -4.01
N SER A 37 -11.73 6.12 -3.90
CA SER A 37 -11.94 7.31 -4.73
C SER A 37 -11.58 7.10 -6.20
N ILE A 38 -10.64 6.21 -6.51
CA ILE A 38 -10.25 5.84 -7.88
C ILE A 38 -11.03 4.62 -8.42
N ASP A 39 -12.08 4.19 -7.72
CA ASP A 39 -12.82 2.95 -7.98
C ASP A 39 -11.90 1.71 -8.02
N GLY A 40 -10.79 1.76 -7.28
CA GLY A 40 -9.75 0.73 -7.25
C GLY A 40 -10.11 -0.50 -6.40
N GLN A 41 -11.35 -0.60 -5.93
CA GLN A 41 -11.82 -1.74 -5.14
C GLN A 41 -11.69 -3.06 -5.92
N GLY A 42 -11.91 -3.03 -7.23
CA GLY A 42 -11.73 -4.16 -8.14
C GLY A 42 -10.28 -4.46 -8.55
N TYR A 43 -9.29 -3.69 -8.09
CA TYR A 43 -7.90 -3.94 -8.45
C TYR A 43 -7.38 -5.24 -7.82
N SER A 44 -6.54 -5.96 -8.58
CA SER A 44 -5.89 -7.16 -8.08
C SER A 44 -5.01 -6.84 -6.86
N PRO A 45 -4.75 -7.83 -5.98
CA PRO A 45 -3.86 -7.64 -4.84
C PRO A 45 -2.49 -7.10 -5.23
N GLU A 46 -1.94 -7.55 -6.36
CA GLU A 46 -0.66 -7.09 -6.92
C GLU A 46 -0.72 -5.61 -7.29
N ARG A 47 -1.80 -5.18 -7.94
CA ARG A 47 -1.97 -3.78 -8.33
C ARG A 47 -2.13 -2.87 -7.11
N LYS A 48 -2.88 -3.30 -6.08
CA LYS A 48 -2.99 -2.60 -4.80
C LYS A 48 -1.64 -2.52 -4.09
N LYS A 49 -0.86 -3.61 -4.09
CA LYS A 49 0.52 -3.63 -3.57
C LYS A 49 1.43 -2.64 -4.31
N SER A 50 1.40 -2.62 -5.64
CA SER A 50 2.21 -1.68 -6.42
C SER A 50 1.84 -0.22 -6.14
N LEU A 51 0.56 0.09 -5.97
CA LEU A 51 0.11 1.44 -5.57
C LEU A 51 0.57 1.80 -4.16
N LEU A 52 0.44 0.88 -3.21
CA LEU A 52 0.94 1.06 -1.84
C LEU A 52 2.45 1.33 -1.87
N PHE A 53 3.20 0.51 -2.59
CA PHE A 53 4.66 0.60 -2.71
C PHE A 53 5.10 1.93 -3.35
N GLY A 54 4.43 2.35 -4.43
CA GLY A 54 4.67 3.65 -5.06
C GLY A 54 4.45 4.83 -4.11
N LEU A 55 3.46 4.74 -3.21
CA LEU A 55 3.11 5.79 -2.27
C LEU A 55 3.90 5.72 -0.93
N LEU A 56 4.69 4.67 -0.70
CA LEU A 56 5.58 4.59 0.46
C LEU A 56 6.69 5.66 0.42
N GLY A 57 7.07 6.13 -0.77
CA GLY A 57 8.23 7.02 -0.97
C GLY A 57 9.55 6.25 -0.97
N LYS A 58 10.63 6.90 -1.41
CA LYS A 58 11.93 6.25 -1.67
C LYS A 58 12.47 5.54 -0.43
N ALA A 59 12.58 6.24 0.70
CA ALA A 59 13.07 5.66 1.95
C ALA A 59 12.12 4.56 2.49
N GLY A 60 10.80 4.70 2.29
CA GLY A 60 9.84 3.65 2.64
C GLY A 60 10.00 2.37 1.83
N GLN A 61 10.34 2.49 0.55
CA GLN A 61 10.64 1.36 -0.32
C GLN A 61 11.96 0.67 0.06
N GLU A 62 13.00 1.44 0.38
CA GLU A 62 14.28 0.90 0.87
C GLU A 62 14.10 0.12 2.19
N VAL A 63 13.29 0.64 3.11
CA VAL A 63 12.93 -0.08 4.33
C VAL A 63 12.20 -1.38 3.99
N PHE A 64 11.23 -1.36 3.08
CA PHE A 64 10.49 -2.56 2.68
C PHE A 64 11.40 -3.62 2.04
N ASP A 65 12.33 -3.20 1.18
CA ASP A 65 13.29 -4.10 0.53
C ASP A 65 14.31 -4.67 1.53
N SER A 66 14.66 -3.91 2.57
CA SER A 66 15.52 -4.37 3.66
C SER A 66 14.85 -5.40 4.59
N LEU A 67 13.53 -5.54 4.53
CA LEU A 67 12.83 -6.52 5.36
C LEU A 67 13.20 -7.93 4.88
N PRO A 68 13.53 -8.84 5.80
CA PRO A 68 13.77 -10.22 5.42
C PRO A 68 12.50 -10.77 4.76
N VAL A 69 12.66 -11.45 3.62
CA VAL A 69 11.57 -12.18 3.00
C VAL A 69 10.99 -13.11 4.05
N TYR A 70 9.73 -12.89 4.44
CA TYR A 70 9.03 -13.82 5.31
C TYR A 70 8.79 -15.10 4.52
N VAL A 71 9.76 -16.01 4.58
CA VAL A 71 9.56 -17.42 4.27
C VAL A 71 8.74 -17.98 5.42
N ASN A 72 7.46 -18.20 5.18
CA ASN A 72 6.59 -18.83 6.15
C ASN A 72 7.21 -20.19 6.53
N PRO A 73 7.70 -20.40 7.76
CA PRO A 73 8.41 -21.62 8.12
C PRO A 73 7.49 -22.86 8.10
N HIS A 74 6.19 -22.65 7.92
CA HIS A 74 5.19 -23.70 7.88
C HIS A 74 4.84 -24.23 6.49
N GLY A 75 5.44 -23.72 5.39
CA GLY A 75 5.39 -24.37 4.07
C GLY A 75 4.04 -24.99 3.66
N ALA A 76 2.92 -24.41 4.10
CA ALA A 76 1.62 -25.04 3.96
C ALA A 76 1.14 -24.81 2.53
N THR A 77 1.62 -25.67 1.64
CA THR A 77 0.91 -26.07 0.44
C THR A 77 -0.47 -26.54 0.87
N ALA A 78 -1.47 -25.67 0.76
CA ALA A 78 -2.84 -26.13 0.65
C ALA A 78 -2.97 -26.78 -0.73
N PRO A 79 -3.26 -28.09 -0.78
CA PRO A 79 -4.34 -28.50 -1.66
C PRO A 79 -5.33 -29.46 -0.97
N LEU A 80 -6.58 -29.28 -1.41
CA LEU A 80 -7.70 -30.22 -1.48
C LEU A 80 -8.47 -30.60 -0.19
N ASN A 81 -9.70 -30.05 -0.12
CA ASN A 81 -10.96 -30.60 0.39
C ASN A 81 -10.97 -31.88 1.26
N GLU A 82 -11.63 -31.76 2.40
CA GLU A 82 -12.60 -32.74 2.91
C GLU A 82 -13.80 -32.02 3.55
#